data_AF-A0A497QJ08-F1
#
_entry.id   AF-A0A497QJ08-F1
#
_cell.length_a   1.000
_cell.length_b   1.000
_cell.length_c   1.000
_cell.angle_alpha   90.00
_cell.angle_beta   90.00
_cell.angle_gamma   90.00
#
_symmetry.space_group_name_H-M   'P 1'
#
loop_
_entity.id
_entity.type
_entity.pdbx_description
1 polymer ?
#
loop_
_entity_poly.entity_id
_entity_poly.type
_entity_poly.pdbx_seq_one_letter_code
_entity_poly.pdbx_strand_id
1 'polypeptide(L)'
;MKSAYLSIPEIKGKILLSPVGINHIGKREIINCATVPIKPQEFSTLSSVRTDNQGEIIKEQFSIQYNSTKKQYYIEDRNSSNGTYLGNLNLKQTGIQLLNPGDKIIVPLERKGKLVQLEIIFQKEEKTPQQIQDKNLTISPEEGVEQPFLFDNKSEPPKHQKRAKAKQEVNISPSGGEYFDPTFTPTVGPDSEIQSMGYDFTDTSTSFIVVQEKVPIPKNCFDPKVAQDLGLDFSIVYKLEMKEIWHILIAFGLLFVMIYHTYVNFLGIFSLITYFQYGVGLPWRDVLITPLPTALVFCITFICHELGHLYTGKYFQYPSKFLLVKRGIKLTVLAALIGIPIGLPGAAVSVGVDPQHDKDKMGAIKMAGPAVNLIIGLITFIIAVVIPQTSPLLKTTFLQSAGINFMLGGFNLIPKEFHGFAMDGKYILGWRKKLYFTMLAAFLIGYAGVFVLTGSPEVS
;
A
#
# COMPACT_ATOMS: atom_id res chain seq x y z
N MET A 1 7.87 -23.50 30.50
CA MET A 1 8.11 -22.29 31.33
C MET A 1 6.78 -21.57 31.52
N LYS A 2 6.55 -20.91 32.66
CA LYS A 2 5.29 -20.17 32.92
C LYS A 2 5.21 -18.97 31.96
N SER A 3 4.20 -18.91 31.09
CA SER A 3 3.92 -17.78 30.19
C SER A 3 3.49 -16.58 31.02
N ALA A 4 4.28 -15.51 31.01
CA ALA A 4 3.85 -14.21 31.52
C ALA A 4 3.34 -13.36 30.36
N TYR A 5 2.35 -12.52 30.62
CA TYR A 5 1.77 -11.64 29.60
C TYR A 5 1.20 -10.38 30.21
N LEU A 6 1.04 -9.37 29.37
CA LEU A 6 0.28 -8.17 29.66
C LEU A 6 -1.10 -8.30 29.04
N SER A 7 -2.14 -8.09 29.84
CA SER A 7 -3.53 -7.99 29.39
C SER A 7 -3.92 -6.52 29.33
N ILE A 8 -4.56 -6.10 28.25
CA ILE A 8 -5.06 -4.73 28.07
C ILE A 8 -6.58 -4.83 27.90
N PRO A 9 -7.36 -4.78 29.01
CA PRO A 9 -8.79 -5.08 28.98
C PRO A 9 -9.57 -4.20 28.01
N GLU A 10 -9.21 -2.92 27.92
CA GLU A 10 -9.90 -1.94 27.08
C GLU A 10 -9.88 -2.28 25.59
N ILE A 11 -8.76 -2.85 25.10
CA ILE A 11 -8.59 -3.24 23.70
C ILE A 11 -8.64 -4.76 23.51
N LYS A 12 -9.04 -5.49 24.56
CA LYS A 12 -9.03 -6.96 24.64
C LYS A 12 -7.74 -7.58 24.12
N GLY A 13 -6.60 -6.91 24.37
CA GLY A 13 -5.31 -7.29 23.82
C GLY A 13 -4.45 -8.09 24.79
N LYS A 14 -3.58 -8.94 24.26
CA LYS A 14 -2.62 -9.76 25.04
C LYS A 14 -1.21 -9.63 24.44
N ILE A 15 -0.23 -9.23 25.24
CA ILE A 15 1.18 -9.18 24.84
C ILE A 15 1.94 -10.25 25.63
N LEU A 16 2.47 -11.25 24.94
CA LEU A 16 3.29 -12.30 25.55
C LEU A 16 4.68 -11.75 25.89
N LEU A 17 5.17 -12.05 27.09
CA LEU A 17 6.49 -11.62 27.54
C LEU A 17 7.49 -12.76 27.37
N SER A 18 8.57 -12.49 26.65
CA SER A 18 9.70 -13.40 26.54
C SER A 18 10.43 -13.51 27.88
N PRO A 19 10.75 -14.73 28.36
CA PRO A 19 11.61 -14.93 29.52
C PRO A 19 13.10 -14.71 29.19
N VAL A 20 13.44 -14.41 27.93
CA VAL A 20 14.81 -14.15 27.47
C VAL A 20 14.88 -12.75 26.87
N GLY A 21 15.82 -11.94 27.37
CA GLY A 21 16.03 -10.56 26.92
C GLY A 21 15.13 -9.53 27.61
N ILE A 22 15.10 -8.33 27.04
CA ILE A 22 14.27 -7.21 27.50
C ILE A 22 13.04 -7.13 26.58
N ASN A 23 11.86 -7.08 27.17
CA ASN A 23 10.61 -6.88 26.43
C ASN A 23 10.35 -5.39 26.32
N HIS A 24 10.56 -4.85 25.13
CA HIS A 24 10.39 -3.45 24.79
C HIS A 24 8.94 -3.17 24.42
N ILE A 25 8.25 -2.35 25.20
CA ILE A 25 6.83 -2.06 25.00
C ILE A 25 6.66 -0.59 24.66
N GLY A 26 6.09 -0.33 23.49
CA GLY A 26 5.72 1.00 23.04
C GLY A 26 4.34 1.03 22.40
N LYS A 27 4.07 2.16 21.74
CA LYS A 27 2.81 2.40 21.03
C LYS A 27 2.43 1.28 20.07
N ARG A 28 3.41 0.73 19.32
CA ARG A 28 3.16 -0.25 18.26
C ARG A 28 2.75 -1.60 18.85
N GLU A 29 3.43 -2.03 19.90
CA GLU A 29 3.19 -3.30 20.59
C GLU A 29 1.80 -3.33 21.24
N ILE A 30 1.40 -2.19 21.82
CA ILE A 30 0.06 -2.00 22.41
C ILE A 30 -1.02 -2.02 21.32
N ILE A 31 -0.85 -1.27 20.23
CA ILE A 31 -1.84 -1.22 19.13
C ILE A 31 -1.98 -2.59 18.44
N ASN A 32 -0.87 -3.27 18.17
CA ASN A 32 -0.86 -4.52 17.42
C ASN A 32 -1.48 -5.70 18.17
N CYS A 33 -1.59 -5.63 19.51
CA CYS A 33 -2.23 -6.67 20.30
C CYS A 33 -3.75 -6.50 20.42
N ALA A 34 -4.33 -5.39 19.94
CA ALA A 34 -5.75 -5.12 20.03
C ALA A 34 -6.57 -6.15 19.25
N THR A 35 -7.60 -6.72 19.88
CA THR A 35 -8.55 -7.65 19.20
C THR A 35 -9.90 -7.00 18.92
N VAL A 36 -10.06 -5.73 19.29
CA VAL A 36 -11.22 -4.89 18.97
C VAL A 36 -10.79 -3.69 18.13
N PRO A 37 -11.70 -3.11 17.32
CA PRO A 37 -11.39 -1.91 16.55
C PRO A 37 -10.98 -0.75 17.47
N ILE A 38 -9.81 -0.18 17.22
CA ILE A 38 -9.26 0.98 17.94
C ILE A 38 -8.97 2.13 16.98
N LYS A 39 -8.99 3.36 17.49
CA LYS A 39 -8.58 4.55 16.74
C LYS A 39 -7.12 4.86 17.05
N PRO A 40 -6.15 4.65 16.13
CA PRO A 40 -4.72 4.82 16.41
C PRO A 40 -4.32 6.24 16.86
N GLN A 41 -5.16 7.23 16.56
CA GLN A 41 -4.98 8.64 16.97
C GLN A 41 -5.09 8.83 18.49
N GLU A 42 -5.89 8.00 19.17
CA GLU A 42 -6.08 8.06 20.63
C GLU A 42 -4.85 7.56 21.42
N PHE A 43 -3.91 6.90 20.73
CA PHE A 43 -2.65 6.39 21.29
C PHE A 43 -1.46 7.26 20.86
N SER A 44 -1.72 8.49 20.37
CA SER A 44 -0.68 9.41 19.87
C SER A 44 0.29 9.89 20.95
N THR A 45 -0.14 9.93 22.20
CA THR A 45 0.69 10.31 23.35
C THR A 45 1.68 9.23 23.80
N LEU A 46 1.49 7.98 23.33
CA LEU A 46 2.39 6.88 23.64
C LEU A 46 3.69 6.99 22.86
N SER A 47 4.79 6.67 23.53
CA SER A 47 6.11 6.60 22.90
C SER A 47 6.23 5.30 22.10
N SER A 48 6.60 5.40 20.83
CA SER A 48 6.97 4.24 20.01
C SER A 48 8.39 3.80 20.34
N VAL A 49 8.66 2.49 20.27
CA VAL A 49 10.02 1.95 20.28
C VAL A 49 10.77 2.50 19.07
N ARG A 50 11.87 3.22 19.30
CA ARG A 50 12.76 3.77 18.27
C ARG A 50 14.18 3.36 18.56
N THR A 51 14.86 2.88 17.53
CA THR A 51 16.28 2.58 17.52
C THR A 51 17.05 3.64 16.75
N ASP A 52 18.30 3.88 17.13
CA ASP A 52 19.24 4.68 16.36
C ASP A 52 19.84 3.89 15.19
N ASN A 53 20.76 4.52 14.44
CA ASN A 53 21.43 3.92 13.29
C ASN A 53 22.38 2.76 13.67
N GLN A 54 22.66 2.57 14.96
CA GLN A 54 23.53 1.53 15.51
C GLN A 54 22.70 0.38 16.10
N GLY A 55 21.38 0.52 16.16
CA GLY A 55 20.45 -0.48 16.69
C GLY A 55 20.14 -0.33 18.18
N GLU A 56 20.63 0.73 18.83
CA GLU A 56 20.36 1.00 20.25
C GLU A 56 19.00 1.70 20.42
N ILE A 57 18.22 1.26 21.41
CA ILE A 57 16.88 1.80 21.64
C ILE A 57 17.01 3.15 22.34
N ILE A 58 16.61 4.21 21.63
CA ILE A 58 16.70 5.61 22.09
C ILE A 58 15.40 6.12 22.71
N LYS A 59 14.26 5.47 22.44
CA LYS A 59 12.97 5.87 23.02
C LYS A 59 11.98 4.70 23.00
N GLU A 60 11.28 4.47 24.09
CA GLU A 60 10.14 3.54 24.18
C GLU A 60 9.19 3.98 25.31
N GLN A 61 8.08 3.26 25.54
CA GLN A 61 7.16 3.63 26.62
C GLN A 61 7.66 3.04 27.96
N PHE A 62 7.86 1.73 28.02
CA PHE A 62 8.49 1.05 29.16
C PHE A 62 9.09 -0.29 28.73
N SER A 63 9.99 -0.82 29.54
CA SER A 63 10.60 -2.13 29.32
C SER A 63 10.31 -3.08 30.47
N ILE A 64 10.11 -4.37 30.15
CA ILE A 64 9.98 -5.44 31.15
C ILE A 64 11.10 -6.46 30.99
N GLN A 65 11.87 -6.68 32.05
CA GLN A 65 12.97 -7.64 32.07
C GLN A 65 12.69 -8.78 33.04
N TYR A 66 12.93 -10.01 32.61
CA TYR A 66 12.89 -11.18 33.48
C TYR A 66 14.27 -11.48 34.06
N ASN A 67 14.37 -11.57 35.39
CA ASN A 67 15.59 -12.00 36.08
C ASN A 67 15.50 -13.51 36.36
N SER A 68 16.33 -14.31 35.66
CA SER A 68 16.33 -15.77 35.77
C SER A 68 16.80 -16.29 37.14
N THR A 69 17.72 -15.58 37.80
CA THR A 69 18.23 -15.93 39.13
C THR A 69 17.17 -15.72 40.22
N LYS A 70 16.46 -14.59 40.17
CA LYS A 70 15.42 -14.23 41.15
C LYS A 70 14.01 -14.74 40.79
N LYS A 71 13.83 -15.24 39.56
CA LYS A 71 12.54 -15.68 38.99
C LYS A 71 11.44 -14.61 39.04
N GLN A 72 11.83 -13.35 38.87
CA GLN A 72 11.00 -12.16 39.02
C GLN A 72 11.04 -11.28 37.77
N TYR A 73 9.97 -10.51 37.54
CA TYR A 73 9.89 -9.52 36.47
C TYR A 73 10.10 -8.12 37.03
N TYR A 74 10.79 -7.28 36.28
CA TYR A 74 11.04 -5.89 36.63
C TYR A 74 10.56 -4.98 35.50
N ILE A 75 10.01 -3.83 35.86
CA ILE A 75 9.52 -2.81 34.92
C ILE A 75 10.30 -1.50 35.10
N GLU A 76 10.55 -0.81 33.99
CA GLU A 76 11.26 0.48 33.96
C GLU A 76 10.63 1.40 32.92
N ASP A 77 10.47 2.69 33.25
CA ASP A 77 10.12 3.72 32.26
C ASP A 77 11.35 4.10 31.45
N ARG A 78 11.23 4.06 30.12
CA ARG A 78 12.36 4.26 29.21
C ARG A 78 12.14 5.49 28.33
N ASN A 79 12.08 6.64 29.02
CA ASN A 79 11.95 7.99 28.45
C ASN A 79 10.58 8.23 27.77
N SER A 80 9.51 7.82 28.46
CA SER A 80 8.16 8.08 27.97
C SER A 80 7.81 9.57 28.00
N SER A 81 6.98 10.00 27.05
CA SER A 81 6.54 11.40 26.95
C SER A 81 5.73 11.86 28.18
N ASN A 82 4.82 11.02 28.68
CA ASN A 82 3.87 11.37 29.75
C ASN A 82 4.03 10.55 31.05
N GLY A 83 5.09 9.75 31.16
CA GLY A 83 5.32 8.86 32.31
C GLY A 83 4.58 7.52 32.17
N THR A 84 5.10 6.52 32.87
CA THR A 84 4.46 5.21 33.10
C THR A 84 4.31 5.02 34.60
N TYR A 85 3.15 4.53 35.04
CA TYR A 85 2.83 4.40 36.46
C TYR A 85 2.59 2.93 36.81
N LEU A 86 3.03 2.51 37.99
CA LEU A 86 2.68 1.22 38.58
C LEU A 86 1.77 1.51 39.78
N GLY A 87 0.45 1.35 39.59
CA GLY A 87 -0.53 1.93 40.52
C GLY A 87 -0.36 3.45 40.63
N ASN A 88 -0.07 3.96 41.83
CA ASN A 88 0.15 5.39 42.08
C ASN A 88 1.62 5.83 41.93
N LEU A 89 2.53 4.90 41.65
CA LEU A 89 3.97 5.14 41.64
C LEU A 89 4.45 5.54 40.24
N ASN A 90 5.09 6.70 40.10
CA ASN A 90 5.65 7.16 38.82
C ASN A 90 7.03 6.51 38.56
N LEU A 91 7.10 5.63 37.57
CA LEU A 91 8.32 4.87 37.23
C LEU A 91 9.42 5.76 36.65
N LYS A 92 9.08 6.90 36.05
CA LYS A 92 10.06 7.86 35.52
C LYS A 92 10.91 8.52 36.62
N GLN A 93 10.38 8.57 37.85
CA GLN A 93 11.07 9.16 39.02
C GLN A 93 11.69 8.09 39.93
N THR A 94 11.05 6.92 40.01
CA THR A 94 11.41 5.86 40.95
C THR A 94 12.28 4.77 40.35
N GLY A 95 12.47 4.77 39.03
CA GLY A 95 13.34 3.83 38.32
C GLY A 95 12.75 2.41 38.23
N ILE A 96 13.63 1.42 38.23
CA ILE A 96 13.27 0.01 38.07
C ILE A 96 12.45 -0.48 39.28
N GLN A 97 11.29 -1.08 39.02
CA GLN A 97 10.40 -1.63 40.05
C GLN A 97 10.10 -3.10 39.82
N LEU A 98 9.80 -3.83 40.91
CA LEU A 98 9.36 -5.22 40.84
C LEU A 98 7.92 -5.30 40.32
N LEU A 99 7.65 -6.25 39.43
CA LEU A 99 6.34 -6.47 38.82
C LEU A 99 5.74 -7.81 39.28
N ASN A 100 4.61 -7.75 39.97
CA ASN A 100 3.89 -8.89 40.53
C ASN A 100 2.61 -9.20 39.73
N PRO A 101 2.20 -10.48 39.61
CA PRO A 101 0.94 -10.84 38.96
C PRO A 101 -0.25 -10.08 39.57
N GLY A 102 -1.04 -9.43 38.73
CA GLY A 102 -2.15 -8.57 39.11
C GLY A 102 -1.82 -7.08 39.13
N ASP A 103 -0.55 -6.70 39.07
CA ASP A 103 -0.15 -5.29 39.07
C ASP A 103 -0.69 -4.55 37.85
N LYS A 104 -1.19 -3.33 38.12
CA LYS A 104 -1.72 -2.42 37.11
C LYS A 104 -0.65 -1.40 36.70
N ILE A 105 -0.25 -1.48 35.45
CA ILE A 105 0.57 -0.49 34.77
C ILE A 105 -0.39 0.50 34.11
N ILE A 106 -0.31 1.78 34.51
CA ILE A 106 -1.17 2.85 34.03
C ILE A 106 -0.37 3.75 33.09
N VAL A 107 -0.94 3.99 31.91
CA VAL A 107 -0.35 4.89 30.91
C VAL A 107 -1.35 5.98 30.51
N PRO A 108 -1.00 7.27 30.61
CA PRO A 108 -1.90 8.36 30.24
C PRO A 108 -2.03 8.55 28.72
N LEU A 109 -3.27 8.50 28.25
CA LEU A 109 -3.72 8.76 26.88
C LEU A 109 -4.46 10.08 26.78
N GLU A 110 -4.51 10.66 25.59
CA GLU A 110 -5.35 11.83 25.31
C GLU A 110 -6.49 11.47 24.35
N ARG A 111 -7.74 11.67 24.78
CA ARG A 111 -8.95 11.45 23.98
C ARG A 111 -9.82 12.68 23.99
N LYS A 112 -10.05 13.27 22.80
CA LYS A 112 -10.88 14.47 22.61
C LYS A 112 -10.50 15.61 23.57
N GLY A 113 -9.19 15.81 23.81
CA GLY A 113 -8.67 16.84 24.71
C GLY A 113 -8.79 16.53 26.22
N LYS A 114 -9.14 15.30 26.61
CA LYS A 114 -9.13 14.83 28.01
C LYS A 114 -8.08 13.74 28.21
N LEU A 115 -7.40 13.77 29.35
CA LEU A 115 -6.49 12.71 29.77
C LEU A 115 -7.30 11.51 30.29
N VAL A 116 -7.08 10.35 29.67
CA VAL A 116 -7.69 9.06 30.02
C VAL A 116 -6.58 8.08 30.38
N GLN A 117 -6.82 7.17 31.32
CA GLN A 117 -5.83 6.18 31.74
C GLN A 117 -6.04 4.87 30.99
N LEU A 118 -5.01 4.37 30.31
CA LEU A 118 -4.96 3.00 29.79
C LEU A 118 -4.43 2.08 30.88
N GLU A 119 -5.24 1.11 31.29
CA GLU A 119 -4.82 0.07 32.23
C GLU A 119 -4.24 -1.14 31.50
N ILE A 120 -3.04 -1.55 31.90
CA ILE A 120 -2.33 -2.74 31.43
C ILE A 120 -2.06 -3.61 32.65
N ILE A 121 -2.54 -4.85 32.66
CA ILE A 121 -2.46 -5.76 33.81
C ILE A 121 -1.42 -6.82 33.53
N PHE A 122 -0.43 -6.98 34.41
CA PHE A 122 0.54 -8.06 34.31
C PHE A 122 -0.04 -9.37 34.89
N GLN A 123 0.06 -10.46 34.12
CA GLN A 123 -0.46 -11.77 34.51
C GLN A 123 0.57 -12.87 34.24
N LYS A 124 0.46 -13.95 35.01
CA LYS A 124 1.31 -15.14 34.89
C LYS A 124 0.41 -16.37 34.90
N GLU A 125 0.45 -17.17 33.84
CA GLU A 125 -0.33 -18.41 33.78
C GLU A 125 0.19 -19.43 34.82
N GLU A 126 -0.70 -19.87 35.70
CA GLU A 126 -0.54 -21.09 36.47
C GLU A 126 -1.29 -22.21 35.74
N LYS A 127 -0.60 -23.28 35.34
CA LYS A 127 -1.30 -24.46 34.84
C LYS A 127 -1.98 -25.15 36.03
N THR A 128 -3.31 -25.06 36.11
CA THR A 128 -4.13 -25.97 36.91
C THR A 128 -4.28 -27.28 36.14
N PRO A 129 -3.94 -28.46 36.71
CA PRO A 129 -4.05 -29.73 36.00
C PRO A 129 -5.50 -30.24 36.01
N GLN A 130 -6.31 -29.79 35.06
CA GLN A 130 -7.59 -30.43 34.71
C GLN A 130 -8.10 -29.85 33.39
N GLN A 131 -7.77 -30.51 32.27
CA GLN A 131 -8.52 -30.58 31.01
C GLN A 131 -7.67 -31.32 29.96
N ILE A 132 -7.41 -32.61 30.21
CA ILE A 132 -7.13 -33.61 29.16
C ILE A 132 -7.98 -34.82 29.52
N GLN A 133 -9.28 -34.73 29.23
CA GLN A 133 -10.19 -35.86 29.09
C GLN A 133 -11.49 -35.27 28.58
N ASP A 134 -11.65 -35.30 27.26
CA ASP A 134 -12.92 -35.59 26.59
C ASP A 134 -12.73 -35.38 25.09
N LYS A 135 -12.36 -36.48 24.42
CA LYS A 135 -12.72 -36.85 23.04
C LYS A 135 -12.13 -38.22 22.72
N ASN A 136 -12.62 -39.24 23.40
CA ASN A 136 -12.66 -40.60 22.87
C ASN A 136 -14.11 -40.89 22.49
N LEU A 137 -14.39 -40.91 21.18
CA LEU A 137 -15.48 -41.68 20.58
C LEU A 137 -14.92 -42.27 19.28
N THR A 138 -14.44 -43.51 19.34
CA THR A 138 -15.12 -44.74 18.90
C THR A 138 -14.95 -45.00 17.40
N ILE A 139 -13.98 -45.84 17.05
CA ILE A 139 -14.03 -46.69 15.85
C ILE A 139 -13.38 -48.04 16.21
N SER A 140 -14.13 -49.13 16.05
CA SER A 140 -13.66 -50.51 15.93
C SER A 140 -14.33 -51.11 14.67
N PRO A 141 -13.94 -52.31 14.19
CA PRO A 141 -12.77 -52.56 13.34
C PRO A 141 -13.11 -53.38 12.08
N GLU A 142 -12.29 -53.35 11.03
CA GLU A 142 -12.25 -54.33 9.91
C GLU A 142 -11.10 -53.93 8.98
N GLU A 143 -10.35 -54.78 8.27
CA GLU A 143 -9.85 -56.15 8.42
C GLU A 143 -8.76 -56.28 7.33
N GLY A 144 -7.63 -56.94 7.63
CA GLY A 144 -6.65 -57.47 6.64
C GLY A 144 -5.77 -56.45 5.89
N VAL A 145 -4.55 -56.72 5.43
CA VAL A 145 -3.78 -57.96 5.23
C VAL A 145 -2.28 -57.57 5.13
N GLU A 146 -1.42 -58.36 5.79
CA GLU A 146 0.01 -58.66 5.55
C GLU A 146 1.10 -57.58 5.45
N GLN A 147 2.00 -57.63 6.45
CA GLN A 147 3.45 -57.41 6.38
C GLN A 147 4.13 -58.54 5.56
N PRO A 148 5.42 -58.47 5.10
CA PRO A 148 6.53 -58.01 5.97
C PRO A 148 7.91 -57.58 5.39
N PHE A 149 8.77 -57.13 6.32
CA PHE A 149 10.26 -57.16 6.33
C PHE A 149 11.00 -56.18 5.36
N LEU A 150 12.12 -55.52 5.68
CA LEU A 150 13.29 -55.83 6.51
C LEU A 150 14.02 -54.55 7.02
N PHE A 151 14.67 -54.69 8.18
CA PHE A 151 15.71 -53.81 8.74
C PHE A 151 17.02 -53.86 7.89
N ASP A 152 17.82 -52.78 7.88
CA ASP A 152 19.10 -52.77 8.61
C ASP A 152 19.78 -51.38 8.68
N ASN A 153 20.52 -51.20 9.77
CA ASN A 153 21.30 -50.06 10.23
C ASN A 153 22.55 -49.77 9.38
N LYS A 154 23.03 -48.51 9.40
CA LYS A 154 24.35 -48.13 9.97
C LYS A 154 24.65 -46.61 9.90
N SER A 155 25.09 -46.11 11.05
CA SER A 155 25.86 -44.88 11.33
C SER A 155 27.20 -44.86 10.54
N GLU A 156 27.84 -43.74 10.17
CA GLU A 156 28.50 -42.69 10.99
C GLU A 156 29.23 -41.65 10.05
N PRO A 157 30.05 -40.65 10.49
CA PRO A 157 29.81 -39.20 10.43
C PRO A 157 30.70 -38.41 9.39
N PRO A 158 30.62 -37.04 9.30
CA PRO A 158 31.12 -36.29 8.14
C PRO A 158 32.56 -35.79 8.28
N LYS A 159 33.28 -35.70 7.15
CA LYS A 159 34.56 -34.98 7.03
C LYS A 159 34.46 -33.83 6.02
N HIS A 160 34.90 -32.66 6.47
CA HIS A 160 35.09 -31.42 5.71
C HIS A 160 36.02 -31.57 4.50
N GLN A 161 35.72 -30.87 3.40
CA GLN A 161 36.69 -30.06 2.65
C GLN A 161 36.00 -29.04 1.72
N LYS A 162 36.55 -27.81 1.69
CA LYS A 162 36.12 -26.64 0.92
C LYS A 162 36.81 -26.57 -0.45
N ARG A 163 36.19 -25.78 -1.36
CA ARG A 163 36.72 -25.16 -2.63
C ARG A 163 36.95 -26.17 -3.78
N ALA A 164 36.60 -25.92 -5.06
CA ALA A 164 36.54 -24.67 -5.81
C ALA A 164 35.68 -24.77 -7.11
N LYS A 165 35.19 -23.59 -7.55
CA LYS A 165 34.74 -23.11 -8.88
C LYS A 165 34.66 -24.09 -10.08
N ALA A 166 33.51 -24.06 -10.77
CA ALA A 166 33.47 -24.00 -12.24
C ALA A 166 32.17 -23.31 -12.72
N LYS A 167 32.32 -22.32 -13.60
CA LYS A 167 31.27 -21.72 -14.42
C LYS A 167 30.82 -22.76 -15.46
N GLN A 168 29.53 -22.83 -15.76
CA GLN A 168 29.11 -23.28 -17.08
C GLN A 168 27.80 -22.60 -17.50
N GLU A 169 27.89 -21.91 -18.63
CA GLU A 169 26.81 -21.31 -19.40
C GLU A 169 25.82 -22.39 -19.85
N VAL A 170 24.51 -22.09 -19.80
CA VAL A 170 23.50 -22.93 -20.44
C VAL A 170 22.87 -22.15 -21.59
N ASN A 171 23.11 -22.74 -22.76
CA ASN A 171 22.64 -22.38 -24.09
C ASN A 171 21.12 -22.55 -24.19
N ILE A 172 20.45 -21.62 -24.86
CA ILE A 172 19.01 -21.70 -25.17
C ILE A 172 18.86 -22.11 -26.64
N SER A 173 18.08 -23.16 -26.91
CA SER A 173 17.29 -23.30 -28.14
C SER A 173 16.17 -24.34 -28.03
N PRO A 174 15.15 -24.27 -28.90
CA PRO A 174 13.75 -24.53 -28.52
C PRO A 174 13.16 -25.82 -29.12
N SER A 175 12.23 -26.43 -28.40
CA SER A 175 11.20 -27.38 -28.88
C SER A 175 10.13 -27.41 -27.79
N GLY A 176 8.84 -27.22 -28.01
CA GLY A 176 7.95 -27.84 -28.98
C GLY A 176 6.63 -27.98 -28.20
N GLY A 177 5.50 -27.61 -28.81
CA GLY A 177 4.24 -27.50 -28.11
C GLY A 177 3.69 -28.84 -27.62
N GLU A 178 3.06 -28.83 -26.45
CA GLU A 178 2.13 -29.88 -26.03
C GLU A 178 0.83 -29.29 -25.47
N TYR A 179 -0.20 -30.07 -25.75
CA TYR A 179 -1.65 -29.92 -25.62
C TYR A 179 -2.16 -29.34 -24.28
N PHE A 180 -3.20 -28.51 -24.35
CA PHE A 180 -4.00 -28.07 -23.20
C PHE A 180 -4.92 -29.21 -22.72
N ASP A 181 -4.72 -29.66 -21.49
CA ASP A 181 -5.71 -30.43 -20.72
C ASP A 181 -6.79 -29.48 -20.16
N PRO A 182 -8.08 -29.63 -20.49
CA PRO A 182 -9.14 -28.75 -20.02
C PRO A 182 -9.60 -29.02 -18.58
N THR A 183 -8.88 -29.81 -17.79
CA THR A 183 -9.28 -30.18 -16.42
C THR A 183 -8.40 -29.62 -15.31
N PHE A 184 -7.52 -28.66 -15.61
CA PHE A 184 -6.73 -27.99 -14.58
C PHE A 184 -7.53 -26.82 -13.96
N THR A 185 -8.10 -27.05 -12.78
CA THR A 185 -8.50 -25.96 -11.88
C THR A 185 -7.23 -25.22 -11.45
N PRO A 186 -7.06 -23.93 -11.81
CA PRO A 186 -5.87 -23.20 -11.40
C PRO A 186 -5.91 -23.03 -9.89
N THR A 187 -4.95 -23.66 -9.20
CA THR A 187 -4.65 -23.39 -7.80
C THR A 187 -4.26 -21.93 -7.69
N VAL A 188 -5.13 -21.17 -7.02
CA VAL A 188 -5.01 -19.74 -6.76
C VAL A 188 -3.77 -19.51 -5.89
N GLY A 189 -2.73 -18.89 -6.43
CA GLY A 189 -1.61 -18.36 -5.65
C GLY A 189 -2.01 -17.05 -4.95
N PRO A 190 -1.69 -16.83 -3.65
CA PRO A 190 -1.99 -15.59 -2.96
C PRO A 190 -0.74 -14.71 -2.85
N ASP A 191 -0.72 -13.60 -3.58
CA ASP A 191 0.34 -12.58 -3.51
C ASP A 191 -0.12 -11.30 -2.79
N SER A 192 -1.21 -11.37 -2.01
CA SER A 192 -1.73 -10.26 -1.20
C SER A 192 -2.08 -10.74 0.21
N GLU A 193 -1.31 -10.31 1.21
CA GLU A 193 -1.23 -11.01 2.50
C GLU A 193 -1.17 -10.06 3.70
N ILE A 194 -1.90 -10.37 4.77
CA ILE A 194 -1.79 -9.72 6.09
C ILE A 194 -0.85 -10.55 6.98
N GLN A 195 0.05 -9.90 7.73
CA GLN A 195 1.07 -10.57 8.53
C GLN A 195 0.56 -10.96 9.94
N SER A 196 0.49 -12.25 10.25
CA SER A 196 0.51 -12.76 11.63
C SER A 196 1.55 -13.87 11.81
N MET A 197 2.19 -13.90 12.98
CA MET A 197 3.29 -14.81 13.29
C MET A 197 2.75 -15.99 14.11
N GLY A 198 2.74 -17.18 13.51
CA GLY A 198 2.32 -18.43 14.17
C GLY A 198 3.52 -19.31 14.52
N TYR A 199 3.47 -19.95 15.69
CA TYR A 199 4.44 -20.97 16.11
C TYR A 199 3.80 -22.35 16.05
N ASP A 200 4.45 -23.29 15.36
CA ASP A 200 4.12 -24.71 15.50
C ASP A 200 4.84 -25.28 16.73
N PHE A 201 4.09 -25.62 17.77
CA PHE A 201 4.62 -26.15 19.03
C PHE A 201 4.83 -27.67 19.02
N THR A 202 4.57 -28.35 17.89
CA THR A 202 4.63 -29.81 17.79
C THR A 202 5.94 -30.34 17.21
N ASP A 203 6.76 -29.46 16.60
CA ASP A 203 8.07 -29.83 16.05
C ASP A 203 9.15 -29.86 17.16
N THR A 204 9.82 -31.00 17.29
CA THR A 204 10.92 -31.25 18.26
C THR A 204 12.30 -31.21 17.60
N SER A 205 12.36 -30.93 16.30
CA SER A 205 13.62 -30.77 15.57
C SER A 205 14.34 -29.47 15.96
N THR A 206 15.67 -29.45 15.87
CA THR A 206 16.48 -28.23 16.11
C THR A 206 16.33 -27.17 15.01
N SER A 207 15.44 -27.40 14.05
CA SER A 207 15.03 -26.45 13.02
C SER A 207 13.66 -25.90 13.38
N PHE A 208 13.57 -24.60 13.64
CA PHE A 208 12.27 -23.93 13.79
C PHE A 208 11.78 -23.50 12.41
N ILE A 209 10.55 -23.87 12.07
CA ILE A 209 9.84 -23.31 10.91
C ILE A 209 8.96 -22.19 11.46
N VAL A 210 9.30 -20.94 11.13
CA VAL A 210 8.38 -19.82 11.36
C VAL A 210 7.32 -19.89 10.28
N VAL A 211 6.12 -20.33 10.65
CA VAL A 211 4.96 -20.28 9.76
C VAL A 211 4.39 -18.87 9.85
N GLN A 212 4.70 -18.05 8.85
CA GLN A 212 4.02 -16.77 8.68
C GLN A 212 2.61 -17.08 8.14
N GLU A 213 1.60 -16.93 8.99
CA GLU A 213 0.22 -17.10 8.59
C GLU A 213 -0.17 -15.84 7.81
N LYS A 214 -0.16 -16.00 6.50
CA LYS A 214 -0.50 -14.96 5.54
C LYS A 214 -1.98 -15.12 5.22
N VAL A 215 -2.82 -14.21 5.73
CA VAL A 215 -4.25 -14.24 5.41
C VAL A 215 -4.41 -13.74 3.97
N PRO A 216 -4.86 -14.57 3.03
CA PRO A 216 -5.01 -14.16 1.64
C PRO A 216 -6.16 -13.13 1.53
N ILE A 217 -5.90 -11.99 0.88
CA ILE A 217 -6.95 -11.00 0.66
C ILE A 217 -7.89 -11.52 -0.44
N PRO A 218 -9.18 -11.71 -0.13
CA PRO A 218 -10.10 -12.29 -1.09
C PRO A 218 -10.43 -11.28 -2.20
N LYS A 219 -10.77 -11.79 -3.40
CA LYS A 219 -11.10 -10.94 -4.56
C LYS A 219 -12.29 -10.00 -4.31
N ASN A 220 -13.20 -10.38 -3.41
CA ASN A 220 -14.34 -9.58 -2.98
C ASN A 220 -14.04 -8.66 -1.78
N CYS A 221 -12.76 -8.34 -1.50
CA CYS A 221 -12.37 -7.41 -0.43
C CYS A 221 -12.92 -5.98 -0.59
N PHE A 222 -13.46 -5.63 -1.76
CA PHE A 222 -14.19 -4.38 -1.99
C PHE A 222 -15.69 -4.47 -1.64
N ASP A 223 -16.21 -5.61 -1.21
CA ASP A 223 -17.54 -5.71 -0.61
C ASP A 223 -17.51 -5.03 0.76
N PRO A 224 -18.42 -4.08 1.07
CA PRO A 224 -18.43 -3.37 2.35
C PRO A 224 -18.40 -4.28 3.59
N LYS A 225 -19.07 -5.44 3.55
CA LYS A 225 -19.08 -6.37 4.69
C LYS A 225 -17.72 -7.06 4.86
N VAL A 226 -17.18 -7.57 3.76
CA VAL A 226 -15.87 -8.25 3.75
C VAL A 226 -14.74 -7.27 4.10
N ALA A 227 -14.80 -6.04 3.58
CA ALA A 227 -13.86 -4.99 3.91
C ALA A 227 -13.85 -4.68 5.42
N GLN A 228 -15.04 -4.64 6.03
CA GLN A 228 -15.19 -4.43 7.47
C GLN A 228 -14.61 -5.59 8.28
N ASP A 229 -14.88 -6.84 7.87
CA ASP A 229 -14.36 -8.04 8.53
C ASP A 229 -12.83 -8.13 8.46
N LEU A 230 -12.23 -7.64 7.35
CA LEU A 230 -10.78 -7.55 7.15
C LEU A 230 -10.14 -6.30 7.77
N GLY A 231 -10.92 -5.40 8.37
CA GLY A 231 -10.42 -4.14 8.95
C GLY A 231 -9.87 -3.13 7.92
N LEU A 232 -10.31 -3.22 6.65
CA LEU A 232 -9.91 -2.30 5.59
C LEU A 232 -10.68 -0.99 5.66
N ASP A 233 -9.97 0.13 5.77
CA ASP A 233 -10.58 1.46 5.79
C ASP A 233 -10.74 2.05 4.37
N PHE A 234 -11.96 1.98 3.85
CA PHE A 234 -12.37 2.65 2.61
C PHE A 234 -13.22 3.91 2.85
N SER A 235 -13.13 4.55 4.02
CA SER A 235 -13.94 5.72 4.37
C SER A 235 -13.79 6.90 3.40
N ILE A 236 -12.64 7.02 2.74
CA ILE A 236 -12.35 8.04 1.73
C ILE A 236 -13.03 7.75 0.38
N VAL A 237 -13.40 6.50 0.11
CA VAL A 237 -14.01 6.06 -1.14
C VAL A 237 -15.46 6.51 -1.19
N TYR A 238 -15.88 7.04 -2.34
CA TYR A 238 -17.27 7.39 -2.59
C TYR A 238 -18.04 6.15 -3.03
N LYS A 239 -19.06 5.73 -2.28
CA LYS A 239 -19.97 4.61 -2.58
C LYS A 239 -19.25 3.34 -3.08
N LEU A 240 -18.57 2.64 -2.18
CA LEU A 240 -17.75 1.46 -2.47
C LEU A 240 -18.52 0.33 -3.18
N GLU A 241 -19.80 0.19 -2.83
CA GLU A 241 -20.75 -0.79 -3.36
C GLU A 241 -21.04 -0.62 -4.87
N MET A 242 -20.71 0.53 -5.46
CA MET A 242 -20.93 0.77 -6.88
C MET A 242 -19.99 -0.09 -7.75
N LYS A 243 -20.47 -0.46 -8.94
CA LYS A 243 -19.63 -1.14 -9.94
C LYS A 243 -18.52 -0.20 -10.42
N GLU A 244 -17.35 -0.77 -10.73
CA GLU A 244 -16.17 -0.05 -11.24
C GLU A 244 -16.50 0.86 -12.43
N ILE A 245 -17.31 0.38 -13.36
CA ILE A 245 -17.73 1.16 -14.54
C ILE A 245 -18.39 2.49 -14.19
N TRP A 246 -19.17 2.55 -13.11
CA TRP A 246 -19.82 3.80 -12.70
C TRP A 246 -18.83 4.80 -12.12
N HIS A 247 -17.81 4.34 -11.40
CA HIS A 247 -16.73 5.22 -10.96
C HIS A 247 -15.99 5.83 -12.16
N ILE A 248 -15.69 5.01 -13.17
CA ILE A 248 -15.04 5.46 -14.41
C ILE A 248 -15.92 6.47 -15.15
N LEU A 249 -17.21 6.18 -15.37
CA LEU A 249 -18.12 7.07 -16.09
C LEU A 249 -18.31 8.42 -15.39
N ILE A 250 -18.45 8.42 -14.06
CA ILE A 250 -18.55 9.66 -13.28
C ILE A 250 -17.24 10.44 -13.32
N ALA A 251 -16.08 9.77 -13.15
CA ALA A 251 -14.77 10.42 -13.29
C ALA A 251 -14.61 11.05 -14.68
N PHE A 252 -14.95 10.32 -15.73
CA PHE A 252 -14.93 10.79 -17.12
C PHE A 252 -15.79 12.04 -17.30
N GLY A 253 -17.05 11.99 -16.85
CA GLY A 253 -17.97 13.14 -16.96
C GLY A 253 -17.47 14.37 -16.21
N LEU A 254 -16.96 14.19 -14.98
CA LEU A 254 -16.42 15.29 -14.17
C LEU A 254 -15.18 15.92 -14.82
N LEU A 255 -14.24 15.10 -15.29
CA LEU A 255 -13.03 15.59 -15.96
C LEU A 255 -13.35 16.26 -17.30
N PHE A 256 -14.31 15.72 -18.05
CA PHE A 256 -14.75 16.29 -19.32
C PHE A 256 -15.30 17.70 -19.10
N VAL A 257 -16.25 17.86 -18.18
CA VAL A 257 -16.83 19.17 -17.86
C VAL A 257 -15.77 20.13 -17.34
N MET A 258 -14.86 19.66 -16.47
CA MET A 258 -13.78 20.48 -15.93
C MET A 258 -12.87 21.04 -17.01
N ILE A 259 -12.34 20.18 -17.89
CA ILE A 259 -11.41 20.58 -18.94
C ILE A 259 -12.12 21.40 -20.01
N TYR A 260 -13.32 20.98 -20.43
CA TYR A 260 -14.11 21.74 -21.38
C TYR A 260 -14.35 23.18 -20.89
N HIS A 261 -14.84 23.34 -19.65
CA HIS A 261 -15.11 24.67 -19.10
C HIS A 261 -13.82 25.49 -18.92
N THR A 262 -12.72 24.86 -18.50
CA THR A 262 -11.40 25.52 -18.40
C THR A 262 -10.98 26.13 -19.74
N TYR A 263 -11.07 25.35 -20.82
CA TYR A 263 -10.67 25.81 -22.15
C TYR A 263 -11.65 26.83 -22.75
N VAL A 264 -12.96 26.65 -22.55
CA VAL A 264 -13.96 27.66 -22.95
C VAL A 264 -13.69 28.99 -22.25
N ASN A 265 -13.39 28.98 -20.95
CA ASN A 265 -13.07 30.19 -20.20
C ASN A 265 -11.78 30.83 -20.69
N PHE A 266 -10.73 30.04 -20.93
CA PHE A 266 -9.47 30.54 -21.48
C PHE A 266 -9.66 31.21 -22.85
N LEU A 267 -10.33 30.52 -23.79
CA LEU A 267 -10.58 31.05 -25.13
C LEU A 267 -11.56 32.23 -25.13
N GLY A 268 -12.56 32.23 -24.24
CA GLY A 268 -13.50 33.33 -24.06
C GLY A 268 -12.81 34.60 -23.54
N ILE A 269 -11.97 34.47 -22.52
CA ILE A 269 -11.16 35.58 -21.99
C ILE A 269 -10.20 36.08 -23.06
N PHE A 270 -9.49 35.17 -23.76
CA PHE A 270 -8.60 35.53 -24.85
C PHE A 270 -9.34 36.29 -25.96
N SER A 271 -10.50 35.78 -26.40
CA SER A 271 -11.37 36.43 -27.40
C SER A 271 -11.82 37.82 -26.98
N LEU A 272 -12.15 38.01 -25.70
CA LEU A 272 -12.55 39.30 -25.15
C LEU A 272 -11.38 40.30 -25.16
N ILE A 273 -10.19 39.86 -24.75
CA ILE A 273 -8.97 40.68 -24.77
C ILE A 273 -8.63 41.10 -26.20
N THR A 274 -8.64 40.17 -27.16
CA THR A 274 -8.34 40.48 -28.57
C THR A 274 -9.39 41.42 -29.16
N TYR A 275 -10.66 41.26 -28.79
CA TYR A 275 -11.73 42.15 -29.22
C TYR A 275 -11.51 43.58 -28.72
N PHE A 276 -11.18 43.76 -27.44
CA PHE A 276 -10.90 45.10 -26.90
C PHE A 276 -9.63 45.73 -27.47
N GLN A 277 -8.61 44.94 -27.77
CA GLN A 277 -7.32 45.45 -28.24
C GLN A 277 -7.28 45.72 -29.74
N TYR A 278 -7.96 44.88 -30.54
CA TYR A 278 -7.84 44.89 -32.01
C TYR A 278 -9.19 44.98 -32.74
N GLY A 279 -10.31 45.05 -32.02
CA GLY A 279 -11.66 45.07 -32.61
C GLY A 279 -12.13 43.73 -33.17
N VAL A 280 -11.35 42.66 -33.01
CA VAL A 280 -11.63 41.31 -33.53
C VAL A 280 -11.49 40.28 -32.42
N GLY A 281 -12.53 39.48 -32.21
CA GLY A 281 -12.54 38.34 -31.29
C GLY A 281 -12.66 37.01 -32.04
N LEU A 282 -12.42 35.91 -31.33
CA LEU A 282 -12.73 34.57 -31.84
C LEU A 282 -14.26 34.40 -31.99
N PRO A 283 -14.75 33.77 -33.07
CA PRO A 283 -16.17 33.43 -33.19
C PRO A 283 -16.63 32.56 -32.02
N TRP A 284 -17.82 32.81 -31.46
CA TRP A 284 -18.34 32.00 -30.33
C TRP A 284 -18.48 30.52 -30.63
N ARG A 285 -18.74 30.18 -31.90
CA ARG A 285 -18.72 28.79 -32.35
C ARG A 285 -17.36 28.15 -32.08
N ASP A 286 -16.27 28.83 -32.39
CA ASP A 286 -14.93 28.26 -32.25
C ASP A 286 -14.56 28.15 -30.77
N VAL A 287 -14.89 29.16 -29.95
CA VAL A 287 -14.72 29.12 -28.48
C VAL A 287 -15.42 27.92 -27.84
N LEU A 288 -16.60 27.52 -28.35
CA LEU A 288 -17.37 26.39 -27.82
C LEU A 288 -17.01 25.03 -28.43
N ILE A 289 -16.60 24.97 -29.70
CA ILE A 289 -16.34 23.70 -30.39
C ILE A 289 -14.89 23.24 -30.24
N THR A 290 -13.91 24.14 -30.34
CA THR A 290 -12.49 23.76 -30.32
C THR A 290 -12.05 23.06 -29.02
N PRO A 291 -12.65 23.31 -27.83
CA PRO A 291 -12.30 22.57 -26.62
C PRO A 291 -12.76 21.10 -26.57
N LEU A 292 -13.75 20.71 -27.38
CA LEU A 292 -14.38 19.37 -27.28
C LEU A 292 -13.37 18.22 -27.49
N PRO A 293 -12.54 18.21 -28.54
CA PRO A 293 -11.55 17.15 -28.75
C PRO A 293 -10.53 17.11 -27.61
N THR A 294 -10.07 18.26 -27.13
CA THR A 294 -9.10 18.37 -26.04
C THR A 294 -9.64 17.80 -24.74
N ALA A 295 -10.91 18.09 -24.40
CA ALA A 295 -11.57 17.53 -23.22
C ALA A 295 -11.71 16.00 -23.30
N LEU A 296 -12.08 15.46 -24.47
CA LEU A 296 -12.15 14.01 -24.69
C LEU A 296 -10.78 13.35 -24.55
N VAL A 297 -9.76 13.92 -25.20
CA VAL A 297 -8.38 13.45 -25.16
C VAL A 297 -7.85 13.43 -23.73
N PHE A 298 -8.13 14.48 -22.94
CA PHE A 298 -7.74 14.51 -21.53
C PHE A 298 -8.38 13.37 -20.73
N CYS A 299 -9.68 13.13 -20.90
CA CYS A 299 -10.37 12.04 -20.21
C CYS A 299 -9.79 10.68 -20.58
N ILE A 300 -9.57 10.42 -21.86
CA ILE A 300 -8.96 9.16 -22.34
C ILE A 300 -7.56 9.00 -21.74
N THR A 301 -6.76 10.08 -21.77
CA THR A 301 -5.39 10.08 -21.23
C THR A 301 -5.38 9.75 -19.73
N PHE A 302 -6.24 10.37 -18.94
CA PHE A 302 -6.36 10.08 -17.51
C PHE A 302 -6.86 8.66 -17.23
N ILE A 303 -7.88 8.18 -17.96
CA ILE A 303 -8.40 6.83 -17.75
C ILE A 303 -7.35 5.78 -18.14
N CYS A 304 -6.65 5.94 -19.26
CA CYS A 304 -5.57 5.05 -19.65
C CYS A 304 -4.43 5.02 -18.60
N HIS A 305 -4.09 6.16 -18.03
CA HIS A 305 -3.13 6.27 -16.93
C HIS A 305 -3.53 5.39 -15.73
N GLU A 306 -4.76 5.57 -15.24
CA GLU A 306 -5.27 4.85 -14.09
C GLU A 306 -5.48 3.35 -14.37
N LEU A 307 -5.87 3.01 -15.60
CA LEU A 307 -5.93 1.62 -16.05
C LEU A 307 -4.54 0.97 -16.05
N GLY A 308 -3.48 1.71 -16.38
CA GLY A 308 -2.10 1.24 -16.26
C GLY A 308 -1.78 0.73 -14.85
N HIS A 309 -2.04 1.56 -13.84
CA HIS A 309 -1.89 1.15 -12.43
C HIS A 309 -2.76 -0.07 -12.10
N LEU A 310 -4.04 -0.02 -12.48
CA LEU A 310 -5.03 -1.04 -12.17
C LEU A 310 -4.63 -2.43 -12.71
N TYR A 311 -4.24 -2.50 -13.99
CA TYR A 311 -3.89 -3.76 -14.62
C TYR A 311 -2.56 -4.31 -14.13
N THR A 312 -1.58 -3.45 -13.83
CA THR A 312 -0.33 -3.90 -13.21
C THR A 312 -0.56 -4.42 -11.79
N GLY A 313 -1.47 -3.81 -11.02
CA GLY A 313 -1.90 -4.35 -9.72
C GLY A 313 -2.53 -5.73 -9.85
N LYS A 314 -3.46 -5.90 -10.81
CA LYS A 314 -4.09 -7.20 -11.12
C LYS A 314 -3.08 -8.25 -11.60
N TYR A 315 -2.07 -7.84 -12.37
CA TYR A 315 -0.99 -8.71 -12.84
C TYR A 315 -0.18 -9.28 -11.66
N PHE A 316 0.12 -8.44 -10.66
CA PHE A 316 0.73 -8.88 -9.41
C PHE A 316 -0.26 -9.54 -8.43
N GLN A 317 -1.43 -9.93 -8.91
CA GLN A 317 -2.48 -10.63 -8.15
C GLN A 317 -3.04 -9.84 -6.96
N TYR A 318 -2.81 -8.53 -6.88
CA TYR A 318 -3.47 -7.69 -5.89
C TYR A 318 -4.91 -7.40 -6.33
N PRO A 319 -5.90 -7.61 -5.45
CA PRO A 319 -7.26 -7.13 -5.68
C PRO A 319 -7.22 -5.62 -5.95
N SER A 320 -7.57 -5.24 -7.18
CA SER A 320 -7.46 -3.86 -7.63
C SER A 320 -8.72 -3.37 -8.33
N LYS A 321 -9.16 -2.15 -8.02
CA LYS A 321 -10.38 -1.52 -8.57
C LYS A 321 -10.18 -0.01 -8.74
N PHE A 322 -10.71 0.55 -9.82
CA PHE A 322 -10.83 2.01 -9.95
C PHE A 322 -11.98 2.52 -9.09
N LEU A 323 -11.67 3.46 -8.18
CA LEU A 323 -12.59 3.98 -7.18
C LEU A 323 -12.57 5.50 -7.18
N LEU A 324 -13.76 6.10 -7.05
CA LEU A 324 -13.86 7.54 -6.82
C LEU A 324 -13.52 7.86 -5.36
N VAL A 325 -12.86 9.00 -5.15
CA VAL A 325 -12.49 9.49 -3.82
C VAL A 325 -13.36 10.70 -3.48
N LYS A 326 -14.01 10.69 -2.31
CA LYS A 326 -14.96 11.75 -1.89
C LYS A 326 -14.35 13.16 -1.98
N ARG A 327 -13.11 13.31 -1.52
CA ARG A 327 -12.37 14.59 -1.61
C ARG A 327 -12.02 14.94 -3.05
N GLY A 328 -11.60 13.94 -3.84
CA GLY A 328 -11.31 14.09 -5.26
C GLY A 328 -12.51 14.61 -6.05
N ILE A 329 -13.69 13.98 -5.89
CA ILE A 329 -14.94 14.45 -6.50
C ILE A 329 -15.21 15.91 -6.14
N LYS A 330 -15.17 16.27 -4.85
CA LYS A 330 -15.47 17.64 -4.40
C LYS A 330 -14.52 18.66 -5.03
N LEU A 331 -13.22 18.34 -5.08
CA LEU A 331 -12.22 19.19 -5.70
C LEU A 331 -12.48 19.33 -7.20
N THR A 332 -12.69 18.23 -7.92
CA THR A 332 -12.96 18.24 -9.36
C THR A 332 -14.25 18.99 -9.70
N VAL A 333 -15.31 18.86 -8.87
CA VAL A 333 -16.55 19.63 -9.05
C VAL A 333 -16.30 21.12 -8.87
N LEU A 334 -15.59 21.52 -7.80
CA LEU A 334 -15.26 22.94 -7.58
C LEU A 334 -14.39 23.49 -8.71
N ALA A 335 -13.39 22.73 -9.13
CA ALA A 335 -12.52 23.07 -10.26
C ALA A 335 -13.28 23.18 -11.57
N ALA A 336 -14.26 22.29 -11.79
CA ALA A 336 -15.14 22.34 -12.96
C ALA A 336 -16.07 23.56 -12.93
N LEU A 337 -16.56 23.99 -11.77
CA LEU A 337 -17.38 25.19 -11.65
C LEU A 337 -16.58 26.48 -11.90
N ILE A 338 -15.34 26.53 -11.43
CA ILE A 338 -14.45 27.68 -11.62
C ILE A 338 -13.84 27.69 -13.04
N GLY A 339 -13.66 26.51 -13.65
CA GLY A 339 -12.95 26.35 -14.92
C GLY A 339 -11.43 26.37 -14.74
N ILE A 340 -10.93 25.63 -13.75
CA ILE A 340 -9.49 25.39 -13.55
C ILE A 340 -9.18 23.89 -13.66
N PRO A 341 -8.01 23.50 -14.21
CA PRO A 341 -7.70 22.10 -14.48
C PRO A 341 -7.05 21.41 -13.27
N ILE A 342 -7.69 21.52 -12.09
CA ILE A 342 -7.17 20.99 -10.81
C ILE A 342 -8.18 20.00 -10.22
N GLY A 343 -8.12 18.74 -10.65
CA GLY A 343 -9.06 17.72 -10.19
C GLY A 343 -8.61 16.29 -10.46
N LEU A 344 -8.73 15.43 -9.44
CA LEU A 344 -8.43 13.99 -9.48
C LEU A 344 -9.60 13.27 -8.81
N PRO A 345 -10.67 12.93 -9.56
CA PRO A 345 -11.92 12.45 -8.97
C PRO A 345 -11.85 11.02 -8.42
N GLY A 346 -10.90 10.22 -8.91
CA GLY A 346 -10.71 8.82 -8.52
C GLY A 346 -9.27 8.39 -8.67
N ALA A 347 -9.01 7.14 -8.27
CA ALA A 347 -7.71 6.50 -8.33
C ALA A 347 -7.86 4.98 -8.49
N ALA A 348 -6.89 4.35 -9.13
CA ALA A 348 -6.70 2.90 -9.07
C ALA A 348 -6.17 2.49 -7.70
N VAL A 349 -6.93 1.64 -7.00
CA VAL A 349 -6.59 1.15 -5.66
C VAL A 349 -6.23 -0.32 -5.75
N SER A 350 -5.04 -0.68 -5.27
CA SER A 350 -4.58 -2.07 -5.09
C SER A 350 -4.46 -2.37 -3.60
N VAL A 351 -5.19 -3.39 -3.12
CA VAL A 351 -5.25 -3.75 -1.70
C VAL A 351 -4.16 -4.77 -1.39
N GLY A 352 -3.46 -4.59 -0.25
CA GLY A 352 -2.45 -5.53 0.22
C GLY A 352 -1.02 -5.26 -0.23
N VAL A 353 -0.78 -4.21 -1.03
CA VAL A 353 0.58 -3.81 -1.40
C VAL A 353 1.23 -3.06 -0.25
N ASP A 354 2.25 -3.64 0.37
CA ASP A 354 2.99 -2.95 1.43
C ASP A 354 4.10 -2.06 0.84
N PRO A 355 4.08 -0.73 1.04
CA PRO A 355 5.11 0.15 0.50
C PRO A 355 6.55 -0.13 0.98
N GLN A 356 6.72 -0.80 2.12
CA GLN A 356 8.01 -1.13 2.72
C GLN A 356 8.52 -2.50 2.26
N HIS A 357 7.64 -3.51 2.25
CA HIS A 357 8.02 -4.89 1.92
C HIS A 357 7.89 -5.18 0.41
N ASP A 358 6.88 -4.62 -0.26
CA ASP A 358 6.60 -4.84 -1.69
C ASP A 358 7.09 -3.67 -2.55
N LYS A 359 8.25 -3.09 -2.20
CA LYS A 359 8.78 -1.89 -2.85
C LYS A 359 8.92 -2.03 -4.37
N ASP A 360 9.31 -3.21 -4.83
CA ASP A 360 9.43 -3.53 -6.26
C ASP A 360 8.07 -3.55 -6.97
N LYS A 361 7.08 -4.24 -6.38
CA LYS A 361 5.72 -4.33 -6.92
C LYS A 361 5.02 -2.96 -6.87
N MET A 362 5.11 -2.26 -5.74
CA MET A 362 4.59 -0.89 -5.58
C MET A 362 5.21 0.07 -6.60
N GLY A 363 6.54 0.04 -6.75
CA GLY A 363 7.24 0.86 -7.73
C GLY A 363 6.81 0.56 -9.16
N ALA A 364 6.63 -0.72 -9.52
CA ALA A 364 6.15 -1.13 -10.84
C ALA A 364 4.69 -0.71 -11.10
N ILE A 365 3.79 -0.90 -10.13
CA ILE A 365 2.40 -0.42 -10.19
C ILE A 365 2.39 1.08 -10.41
N LYS A 366 3.16 1.84 -9.62
CA LYS A 366 3.20 3.30 -9.72
C LYS A 366 3.90 3.81 -10.98
N MET A 367 4.83 3.06 -11.56
CA MET A 367 5.41 3.39 -12.86
C MET A 367 4.44 3.18 -14.02
N ALA A 368 3.51 2.22 -13.91
CA ALA A 368 2.66 1.80 -15.02
C ALA A 368 1.80 2.92 -15.60
N GLY A 369 1.19 3.77 -14.77
CA GLY A 369 0.41 4.92 -15.23
C GLY A 369 1.25 5.92 -16.05
N PRO A 370 2.35 6.46 -15.49
CA PRO A 370 3.29 7.27 -16.26
C PRO A 370 3.84 6.56 -17.51
N ALA A 371 4.14 5.27 -17.46
CA ALA A 371 4.61 4.53 -18.64
C ALA A 371 3.57 4.50 -19.77
N VAL A 372 2.29 4.27 -19.46
CA VAL A 372 1.18 4.33 -20.42
C VAL A 372 1.11 5.71 -21.08
N ASN A 373 1.16 6.77 -20.28
CA ASN A 373 1.18 8.14 -20.81
C ASN A 373 2.38 8.40 -21.72
N LEU A 374 3.57 7.95 -21.34
CA LEU A 374 4.76 8.14 -22.16
C LEU A 374 4.61 7.44 -23.52
N ILE A 375 4.11 6.20 -23.54
CA ILE A 375 3.88 5.43 -24.77
C ILE A 375 2.84 6.11 -25.66
N ILE A 376 1.67 6.46 -25.11
CA ILE A 376 0.61 7.13 -25.87
C ILE A 376 1.09 8.50 -26.39
N GLY A 377 1.81 9.25 -25.55
CA GLY A 377 2.39 10.53 -25.91
C GLY A 377 3.37 10.42 -27.08
N LEU A 378 4.27 9.43 -27.06
CA LEU A 378 5.21 9.18 -28.15
C LEU A 378 4.50 8.76 -29.44
N ILE A 379 3.53 7.84 -29.36
CA ILE A 379 2.77 7.39 -30.53
C ILE A 379 2.04 8.58 -31.18
N THR A 380 1.32 9.35 -30.38
CA THR A 380 0.55 10.50 -30.88
C THR A 380 1.44 11.62 -31.39
N PHE A 381 2.62 11.83 -30.79
CA PHE A 381 3.63 12.77 -31.28
C PHE A 381 4.17 12.35 -32.66
N ILE A 382 4.56 11.09 -32.82
CA ILE A 382 5.07 10.55 -34.09
C ILE A 382 3.99 10.66 -35.17
N ILE A 383 2.74 10.31 -34.84
CA ILE A 383 1.61 10.47 -35.77
C ILE A 383 1.45 11.94 -36.18
N ALA A 384 1.56 12.89 -35.24
CA ALA A 384 1.45 14.31 -35.58
C ALA A 384 2.56 14.82 -36.50
N VAL A 385 3.78 14.27 -36.38
CA VAL A 385 4.92 14.62 -37.24
C VAL A 385 4.69 14.16 -38.68
N VAL A 386 4.09 12.99 -38.89
CA VAL A 386 3.84 12.45 -40.24
C VAL A 386 2.58 13.01 -40.90
N ILE A 387 1.66 13.60 -40.14
CA ILE A 387 0.45 14.22 -40.70
C ILE A 387 0.83 15.45 -41.54
N PRO A 388 0.40 15.52 -42.82
CA PRO A 388 0.65 16.67 -43.68
C PRO A 388 0.02 17.95 -43.13
N GLN A 389 0.65 19.10 -43.45
CA GLN A 389 0.14 20.42 -43.06
C GLN A 389 -1.25 20.74 -43.66
N THR A 390 -1.63 20.06 -44.74
CA THR A 390 -2.97 20.18 -45.36
C THR A 390 -4.10 19.63 -44.48
N SER A 391 -3.78 18.98 -43.34
CA SER A 391 -4.76 18.49 -42.37
C SER A 391 -4.52 19.08 -40.97
N PRO A 392 -4.65 20.42 -40.81
CA PRO A 392 -4.22 21.13 -39.61
C PRO A 392 -4.97 20.66 -38.37
N LEU A 393 -6.30 20.47 -38.46
CA LEU A 393 -7.13 20.03 -37.32
C LEU A 393 -6.70 18.65 -36.77
N LEU A 394 -6.36 17.72 -37.67
CA LEU A 394 -5.94 16.38 -37.27
C LEU A 394 -4.57 16.45 -36.61
N LYS A 395 -3.63 17.19 -37.23
CA LYS A 395 -2.28 17.41 -36.69
C LYS A 395 -2.31 18.06 -35.32
N THR A 396 -3.09 19.13 -35.14
CA THR A 396 -3.24 19.82 -33.85
C THR A 396 -3.84 18.91 -32.79
N THR A 397 -4.82 18.07 -33.13
CA THR A 397 -5.43 17.12 -32.18
C THR A 397 -4.41 16.08 -31.68
N PHE A 398 -3.58 15.54 -32.57
CA PHE A 398 -2.52 14.60 -32.18
C PHE A 398 -1.40 15.27 -31.38
N LEU A 399 -0.98 16.50 -31.74
CA LEU A 399 -0.04 17.31 -30.95
C LEU A 399 -0.57 17.61 -29.55
N GLN A 400 -1.86 17.98 -29.44
CA GLN A 400 -2.52 18.18 -28.15
C GLN A 400 -2.55 16.90 -27.33
N SER A 401 -2.86 15.75 -27.96
CA SER A 401 -2.83 14.44 -27.30
C SER A 401 -1.45 14.10 -26.76
N ALA A 402 -0.40 14.32 -27.56
CA ALA A 402 0.99 14.14 -27.13
C ALA A 402 1.32 15.06 -25.94
N GLY A 403 1.00 16.35 -26.05
CA GLY A 403 1.22 17.35 -25.01
C GLY A 403 0.53 17.00 -23.69
N ILE A 404 -0.75 16.61 -23.73
CA ILE A 404 -1.52 16.23 -22.54
C ILE A 404 -0.94 14.96 -21.91
N ASN A 405 -0.59 13.96 -22.71
CA ASN A 405 0.03 12.73 -22.21
C ASN A 405 1.37 13.00 -21.52
N PHE A 406 2.23 13.80 -22.15
CA PHE A 406 3.52 14.15 -21.55
C PHE A 406 3.36 15.00 -20.30
N MET A 407 2.45 15.98 -20.31
CA MET A 407 2.14 16.82 -19.16
C MET A 407 1.59 16.00 -17.99
N LEU A 408 0.57 15.16 -18.21
CA LEU A 408 -0.08 14.40 -17.15
C LEU A 408 0.87 13.33 -16.57
N GLY A 409 1.64 12.65 -17.43
CA GLY A 409 2.64 11.68 -16.98
C GLY A 409 3.79 12.34 -16.22
N GLY A 410 4.31 13.46 -16.74
CA GLY A 410 5.34 14.26 -16.07
C GLY A 410 4.88 14.86 -14.74
N PHE A 411 3.63 15.35 -14.67
CA PHE A 411 3.02 15.86 -13.43
C PHE A 411 2.95 14.75 -12.36
N ASN A 412 2.55 13.53 -12.75
CA ASN A 412 2.52 12.38 -11.83
C ASN A 412 3.91 11.93 -11.35
N LEU A 413 5.00 12.35 -12.01
CA LEU A 413 6.36 12.14 -11.54
C LEU A 413 6.83 13.16 -10.48
N ILE A 414 6.03 14.15 -10.08
CA ILE A 414 6.42 15.04 -8.97
C ILE A 414 6.62 14.18 -7.70
N PRO A 415 7.78 14.20 -7.04
CA PRO A 415 8.07 13.30 -5.92
C PRO A 415 7.57 13.88 -4.59
N LYS A 416 6.29 14.26 -4.55
CA LYS A 416 5.64 14.89 -3.39
C LYS A 416 4.30 14.25 -3.08
N GLU A 417 3.85 14.50 -1.86
CA GLU A 417 2.48 14.21 -1.44
C GLU A 417 1.75 15.51 -1.19
N PHE A 418 0.52 15.60 -1.69
CA PHE A 418 -0.32 16.76 -1.51
C PHE A 418 -1.58 16.35 -0.75
N HIS A 419 -1.72 16.82 0.48
CA HIS A 419 -2.93 16.64 1.30
C HIS A 419 -3.42 15.17 1.42
N GLY A 420 -2.48 14.23 1.46
CA GLY A 420 -2.75 12.79 1.55
C GLY A 420 -2.83 12.04 0.22
N PHE A 421 -2.67 12.73 -0.91
CA PHE A 421 -2.48 12.10 -2.23
C PHE A 421 -1.00 12.03 -2.56
N ALA A 422 -0.49 10.81 -2.65
CA ALA A 422 0.88 10.54 -3.05
C ALA A 422 0.97 10.41 -4.57
N MET A 423 1.74 11.30 -5.19
CA MET A 423 2.05 11.24 -6.61
C MET A 423 2.94 10.03 -6.90
N ASP A 424 2.84 9.47 -8.10
CA ASP A 424 3.55 8.24 -8.46
C ASP A 424 5.07 8.38 -8.37
N GLY A 425 5.58 9.57 -8.72
CA GLY A 425 6.98 9.93 -8.63
C GLY A 425 7.60 9.68 -7.27
N LYS A 426 6.82 9.81 -6.17
CA LYS A 426 7.31 9.51 -4.82
C LYS A 426 7.77 8.05 -4.72
N TYR A 427 6.94 7.12 -5.18
CA TYR A 427 7.23 5.68 -5.08
C TYR A 427 8.29 5.25 -6.10
N ILE A 428 8.24 5.79 -7.32
CA ILE A 428 9.22 5.48 -8.38
C ILE A 428 10.62 5.96 -7.98
N LEU A 429 10.75 7.19 -7.44
CA LEU A 429 12.03 7.73 -6.99
C LEU A 429 12.58 6.95 -5.80
N GLY A 430 11.70 6.58 -4.86
CA GLY A 430 12.07 5.73 -3.72
C GLY A 430 12.56 4.36 -4.15
N TRP A 431 11.96 3.78 -5.21
CA TRP A 431 12.29 2.47 -5.75
C TRP A 431 13.56 2.46 -6.62
N ARG A 432 13.57 3.19 -7.75
CA ARG A 432 14.66 3.19 -8.73
C ARG A 432 14.92 4.61 -9.25
N LYS A 433 15.85 5.31 -8.61
CA LYS A 433 16.23 6.69 -8.97
C LYS A 433 16.62 6.87 -10.44
N LYS A 434 17.40 5.95 -11.00
CA LYS A 434 17.80 6.01 -12.42
C LYS A 434 16.58 6.02 -13.33
N LEU A 435 15.65 5.10 -13.09
CA LEU A 435 14.43 4.97 -13.87
C LEU A 435 13.55 6.22 -13.75
N TYR A 436 13.40 6.74 -12.54
CA TYR A 436 12.71 8.00 -12.29
C TYR A 436 13.25 9.15 -13.16
N PHE A 437 14.57 9.40 -13.11
CA PHE A 437 15.19 10.50 -13.87
C PHE A 437 15.14 10.28 -15.38
N THR A 438 15.26 9.03 -15.84
CA THR A 438 15.10 8.70 -17.26
C THR A 438 13.68 9.00 -17.75
N MET A 439 12.64 8.62 -16.99
CA MET A 439 11.26 8.92 -17.36
C MET A 439 11.00 10.42 -17.32
N LEU A 440 11.45 11.11 -16.27
CA LEU A 440 11.31 12.57 -16.14
C LEU A 440 11.94 13.29 -17.34
N ALA A 441 13.16 12.90 -17.73
CA ALA A 441 13.83 13.46 -18.89
C ALA A 441 13.04 13.19 -20.18
N ALA A 442 12.54 11.96 -20.38
CA ALA A 442 11.74 11.61 -21.55
C ALA A 442 10.46 12.45 -21.66
N PHE A 443 9.76 12.68 -20.53
CA PHE A 443 8.59 13.55 -20.50
C PHE A 443 8.91 15.00 -20.82
N LEU A 444 9.99 15.56 -20.25
CA LEU A 444 10.39 16.94 -20.52
C LEU A 444 10.81 17.13 -21.98
N ILE A 445 11.57 16.19 -22.55
CA ILE A 445 11.99 16.22 -23.95
C ILE A 445 10.78 16.10 -24.88
N GLY A 446 9.88 15.15 -24.61
CA GLY A 446 8.65 14.97 -25.40
C GLY A 446 7.77 16.22 -25.37
N TYR A 447 7.56 16.81 -24.20
CA TYR A 447 6.78 18.04 -24.06
C TYR A 447 7.44 19.24 -24.75
N ALA A 448 8.77 19.38 -24.65
CA ALA A 448 9.51 20.40 -25.38
C ALA A 448 9.40 20.21 -26.90
N GLY A 449 9.44 18.97 -27.39
CA GLY A 449 9.23 18.64 -28.80
C GLY A 449 7.84 19.07 -29.30
N VAL A 450 6.79 18.84 -28.50
CA VAL A 450 5.44 19.36 -28.80
C VAL A 450 5.45 20.88 -28.88
N PHE A 451 6.06 21.56 -27.91
CA PHE A 451 6.13 23.03 -27.88
C PHE A 451 6.81 23.61 -29.13
N VAL A 452 7.94 23.02 -29.54
CA VAL A 452 8.68 23.43 -30.75
C VAL A 452 7.81 23.27 -32.00
N LEU A 453 7.10 22.14 -32.14
CA LEU A 453 6.23 21.92 -33.30
C LEU A 453 4.98 22.79 -33.28
N THR A 454 4.47 23.19 -32.11
CA THR A 454 3.34 24.13 -32.03
C THR A 454 3.76 25.59 -32.25
N GLY A 455 5.01 25.93 -31.95
CA GLY A 455 5.55 27.29 -32.10
C GLY A 455 6.23 27.54 -33.44
N SER A 456 6.39 26.53 -34.30
CA SER A 456 6.94 26.72 -35.63
C SER A 456 5.92 27.41 -36.54
N PRO A 457 6.33 28.42 -37.34
CA PRO A 457 5.43 29.13 -38.26
C PRO A 457 4.84 28.24 -39.37
N GLU A 458 5.28 26.99 -39.45
CA GLU A 458 4.75 25.98 -40.37
C GLU A 458 3.49 25.26 -39.84
N VAL A 459 3.13 25.45 -38.56
CA VAL A 459 1.98 24.79 -37.89
C VAL A 459 0.91 25.78 -37.45
N SER A 460 1.23 27.08 -37.36
CA SER A 460 0.31 28.21 -37.18
C SER A 460 -0.22 28.72 -38.51
#